data_AF-A0A9X6ZFJ0-F1
#
_entry.id   AF-A0A9X6ZFJ0-F1
#
_cell.length_a   1.000
_cell.length_b   1.000
_cell.length_c   1.000
_cell.angle_alpha   90.00
_cell.angle_beta   90.00
_cell.angle_gamma   90.00
#
_symmetry.space_group_name_H-M   'P 1'
#
loop_
_entity.id
_entity.type
_entity.pdbx_description
1 polymer ?
#
loop_
_entity_poly.entity_id
_entity_poly.type
_entity_poly.pdbx_seq_one_letter_code
_entity_poly.pdbx_strand_id
1 'polypeptide(L)'
;MLWKIYLVIVAMLAIISLVRGMFQTPIQKFDFVVSIITWIGLFGFVFDIQILTSIVWKCIFLFSVIWTLTAVFVFRLYEERDEPLPFIFKVIGIIPTLPLYYGLYQYAF
;
A
#
# COMPACT_ATOMS: atom_id res chain seq x y z
N MET A 1 -4.08 -9.52 17.50
CA MET A 1 -3.59 -10.73 16.80
C MET A 1 -3.71 -10.60 15.28
N LEU A 2 -4.91 -10.36 14.73
CA LEU A 2 -5.14 -10.25 13.28
C LEU A 2 -4.26 -9.20 12.57
N TRP A 3 -4.08 -8.03 13.18
CA TRP A 3 -3.20 -6.97 12.66
C TRP A 3 -1.74 -7.38 12.49
N LYS A 4 -1.21 -8.17 13.43
CA LYS A 4 0.16 -8.71 13.37
C LYS A 4 0.30 -9.72 12.23
N ILE A 5 -0.71 -10.58 12.05
CA ILE A 5 -0.76 -11.55 10.94
C ILE A 5 -0.81 -10.80 9.60
N TYR A 6 -1.68 -9.80 9.48
CA TYR A 6 -1.80 -8.99 8.28
C TYR A 6 -0.48 -8.28 7.94
N LEU A 7 0.18 -7.68 8.92
CA LEU A 7 1.47 -7.00 8.75
C LEU A 7 2.54 -7.94 8.18
N VAL A 8 2.60 -9.18 8.66
CA VAL A 8 3.52 -10.23 8.15
C VAL A 8 3.13 -10.66 6.73
N ILE A 9 1.84 -10.82 6.42
CA ILE A 9 1.37 -11.15 5.07
C ILE A 9 1.80 -10.06 4.07
N VAL A 10 1.56 -8.79 4.39
CA VAL A 10 1.94 -7.67 3.51
C VAL A 10 3.46 -7.64 3.30
N ALA A 11 4.25 -7.85 4.36
CA ALA A 11 5.71 -7.92 4.26
C ALA A 11 6.17 -9.08 3.36
N MET A 12 5.60 -10.28 3.52
CA MET A 12 5.93 -11.43 2.68
C MET A 12 5.58 -11.18 1.21
N LEU A 13 4.39 -10.63 0.93
CA LEU A 13 3.99 -10.29 -0.44
C LEU A 13 4.92 -9.26 -1.07
N ALA A 14 5.32 -8.23 -0.32
CA ALA A 14 6.28 -7.23 -0.78
C ALA A 14 7.65 -7.85 -1.12
N ILE A 15 8.16 -8.75 -0.26
CA ILE A 15 9.43 -9.46 -0.50
C ILE A 15 9.34 -10.37 -1.73
N ILE A 16 8.25 -11.16 -1.86
CA ILE A 16 8.04 -12.02 -3.03
C ILE A 16 8.00 -11.18 -4.32
N SER A 17 7.33 -10.04 -4.28
CA SER A 17 7.23 -9.11 -5.41
C SER A 17 8.59 -8.52 -5.80
N LEU A 18 9.41 -8.19 -4.80
CA LEU A 18 10.78 -7.71 -4.99
C LEU A 18 11.67 -8.80 -5.64
N VAL A 19 11.64 -10.02 -5.10
CA VAL A 19 12.45 -11.16 -5.59
C VAL A 19 12.06 -11.53 -7.02
N ARG A 20 10.78 -11.42 -7.38
CA ARG A 20 10.28 -11.64 -8.76
C ARG A 20 10.62 -10.50 -9.72
N GLY A 21 11.23 -9.41 -9.25
CA GLY A 21 11.63 -8.29 -10.11
C GLY A 21 10.45 -7.52 -10.70
N MET A 22 9.32 -7.45 -10.00
CA MET A 22 8.08 -6.83 -10.51
C MET A 22 8.18 -5.29 -10.65
N PHE A 23 9.20 -4.66 -10.08
CA PHE A 23 9.39 -3.21 -10.05
C PHE A 23 10.41 -2.73 -11.09
N GLN A 24 10.10 -2.90 -12.38
CA GLN A 24 11.04 -2.58 -13.47
C GLN A 24 11.01 -1.09 -13.83
N THR A 25 9.82 -0.49 -13.85
CA THR A 25 9.65 0.91 -14.27
C THR A 25 9.86 1.89 -13.11
N PRO A 26 10.26 3.16 -13.38
CA PRO A 26 10.42 4.18 -12.34
C PRO A 26 9.15 4.38 -11.50
N ILE A 27 7.98 4.31 -12.13
CA ILE A 27 6.70 4.51 -11.46
C ILE A 27 6.32 3.34 -10.53
N GLN A 28 6.65 2.11 -10.92
CA GLN A 28 6.49 0.94 -10.05
C GLN A 28 7.47 0.97 -8.87
N LYS A 29 8.70 1.45 -9.07
CA LYS A 29 9.65 1.66 -7.97
C LYS A 29 9.14 2.71 -6.99
N PHE A 30 8.53 3.78 -7.49
CA PHE A 30 7.91 4.79 -6.64
C PHE A 30 6.72 4.21 -5.86
N ASP A 31 5.84 3.45 -6.51
CA ASP A 31 4.73 2.74 -5.85
C ASP A 31 5.22 1.84 -4.71
N PHE A 32 6.31 1.10 -4.95
CA PHE A 32 6.94 0.27 -3.92
C PHE A 32 7.45 1.10 -2.72
N VAL A 33 8.04 2.27 -2.96
CA VAL A 33 8.46 3.17 -1.87
C VAL A 33 7.26 3.65 -1.06
N VAL A 34 6.15 4.02 -1.71
CA VAL A 34 4.90 4.39 -1.02
C VAL A 34 4.36 3.21 -0.19
N SER A 35 4.45 1.99 -0.72
CA SER A 35 4.06 0.77 0.00
C SER A 35 4.91 0.54 1.25
N ILE A 36 6.24 0.73 1.18
CA ILE A 36 7.12 0.64 2.35
C ILE A 36 6.73 1.67 3.42
N ILE A 37 6.50 2.93 3.02
CA ILE A 37 6.16 4.00 3.96
C ILE A 37 4.83 3.72 4.66
N THR A 38 3.80 3.30 3.92
CA THR A 38 2.49 2.95 4.50
C THR A 38 2.58 1.72 5.40
N TRP A 39 3.41 0.73 5.05
CA TRP A 39 3.68 -0.43 5.91
C TRP A 39 4.40 -0.04 7.22
N ILE A 40 5.33 0.91 7.19
CA ILE A 40 5.96 1.46 8.40
C ILE A 40 4.92 2.14 9.30
N GLY A 41 3.98 2.89 8.72
CA GLY A 41 2.88 3.49 9.48
C GLY A 41 1.98 2.43 10.12
N LEU A 42 1.63 1.39 9.38
CA LEU A 42 0.91 0.23 9.92
C LEU A 42 1.70 -0.45 11.04
N PHE A 43 3.01 -0.61 10.90
CA PHE A 43 3.87 -1.13 11.96
C PHE A 43 3.78 -0.29 13.24
N GLY A 44 3.89 1.04 13.11
CA GLY A 44 3.71 1.96 14.25
C GLY A 44 2.38 1.75 14.95
N PHE A 45 1.28 1.61 14.18
CA PHE A 45 -0.04 1.31 14.72
C PHE A 45 -0.12 -0.04 15.46
N VAL A 46 0.38 -1.12 14.83
CA VAL A 46 0.25 -2.48 15.38
C VAL A 46 1.01 -2.67 16.69
N PHE A 47 2.11 -1.94 16.87
CA PHE A 47 2.97 -2.04 18.06
C PHE A 47 2.83 -0.87 19.02
N ASP A 48 1.92 0.08 18.74
CA ASP A 48 1.71 1.29 19.56
C ASP A 48 3.00 2.11 19.74
N ILE A 49 3.78 2.24 18.67
CA ILE A 49 5.05 2.98 18.65
C ILE A 49 4.84 4.27 17.87
N GLN A 50 5.19 5.42 18.46
CA GLN A 50 5.20 6.69 17.75
C GLN A 50 6.52 6.88 16.99
N ILE A 51 6.49 6.71 15.67
CA ILE A 51 7.67 6.81 14.80
C ILE A 51 7.88 8.27 14.33
N LEU A 52 6.79 8.92 13.89
CA LEU A 52 6.76 10.32 13.46
C LEU A 52 5.56 11.02 14.12
N THR A 53 5.47 12.33 13.92
CA THR A 53 4.36 13.13 14.43
C THR A 53 3.05 12.79 13.71
N SER A 54 1.92 12.91 14.41
CA SER A 54 0.58 12.64 13.85
C SER A 54 0.30 13.43 12.57
N ILE A 55 0.75 14.70 12.48
CA ILE A 55 0.56 15.51 11.26
C ILE A 55 1.23 14.90 10.03
N VAL A 56 2.42 14.30 10.19
CA VAL A 56 3.12 13.64 9.09
C VAL A 56 2.35 12.40 8.64
N TRP A 57 1.81 11.62 9.57
CA TRP A 57 1.00 10.45 9.23
C TRP A 57 -0.32 10.81 8.56
N LYS A 58 -0.96 11.94 8.92
CA LYS A 58 -2.14 12.46 8.21
C LYS A 58 -1.81 12.79 6.75
N CYS A 59 -0.68 13.44 6.50
CA CYS A 59 -0.22 13.73 5.15
C CYS A 59 0.08 12.44 4.36
N ILE A 60 0.79 11.48 4.97
CA ILE A 60 1.11 10.18 4.35
C ILE A 60 -0.17 9.41 4.02
N PHE A 61 -1.17 9.40 4.92
CA PHE A 61 -2.46 8.76 4.68
C PHE A 61 -3.16 9.36 3.46
N LEU A 62 -3.35 10.67 3.43
CA LEU A 62 -4.04 11.34 2.30
C LEU A 62 -3.29 11.10 0.98
N PHE A 63 -1.97 11.27 1.00
CA PHE A 63 -1.13 11.06 -0.17
C PHE A 63 -1.24 9.62 -0.69
N SER A 64 -1.11 8.63 0.19
CA SER A 64 -1.10 7.22 -0.19
C SER A 64 -2.45 6.71 -0.74
N VAL A 65 -3.57 7.23 -0.22
CA VAL A 65 -4.90 6.95 -0.77
C VAL A 65 -5.03 7.51 -2.19
N ILE A 66 -4.67 8.79 -2.39
CA ILE A 66 -4.69 9.42 -3.72
C ILE A 66 -3.77 8.68 -4.68
N TRP A 67 -2.57 8.33 -4.21
CA TRP A 67 -1.59 7.57 -4.99
C TRP A 67 -2.16 6.23 -5.44
N THR A 68 -2.77 5.45 -4.54
CA THR A 68 -3.32 4.12 -4.85
C THR A 68 -4.41 4.18 -5.90
N LEU A 69 -5.35 5.12 -5.76
CA LEU A 69 -6.40 5.32 -6.75
C LEU A 69 -5.80 5.70 -8.11
N THR A 70 -4.79 6.58 -8.11
CA THR A 70 -4.09 6.98 -9.34
C THR A 70 -3.34 5.80 -9.97
N ALA A 71 -2.61 5.01 -9.17
CA ALA A 71 -1.86 3.84 -9.59
C ALA A 71 -2.76 2.78 -10.24
N VAL A 72 -3.92 2.52 -9.66
CA VAL A 72 -4.86 1.50 -10.16
C VAL A 72 -5.66 1.98 -11.36
N PHE A 73 -6.25 3.19 -11.31
CA PHE A 73 -7.20 3.63 -12.33
C PHE A 73 -6.57 4.42 -13.48
N VAL A 74 -5.54 5.23 -13.19
CA VAL A 74 -4.91 6.11 -14.17
C VAL A 74 -3.69 5.45 -14.80
N PHE A 75 -2.74 5.02 -13.97
CA PHE A 75 -1.49 4.43 -14.45
C PHE A 75 -1.58 2.95 -14.78
N ARG A 76 -2.65 2.26 -14.33
CA ARG A 76 -2.90 0.84 -14.61
C ARG A 76 -1.68 -0.03 -14.29
N LEU A 77 -1.00 0.25 -13.18
CA LEU A 77 0.31 -0.34 -12.84
C LEU A 77 0.30 -1.87 -12.68
N TYR A 78 -0.89 -2.43 -12.48
CA TYR A 78 -1.14 -3.85 -12.22
C TYR A 78 -1.81 -4.56 -13.40
N GLU A 79 -1.96 -3.89 -14.55
CA GLU A 79 -2.55 -4.46 -15.75
C GLU A 79 -1.46 -4.98 -16.70
N GLU A 80 -1.75 -6.09 -17.37
CA GLU A 80 -0.95 -6.51 -18.51
C GLU A 80 -1.17 -5.54 -19.67
N ARG A 81 -0.10 -5.22 -20.41
CA ARG A 81 -0.12 -4.10 -21.38
C ARG A 81 -1.19 -4.23 -22.46
N ASP A 82 -1.57 -5.46 -22.79
CA ASP A 82 -2.41 -5.76 -23.94
C ASP A 82 -3.89 -5.99 -23.57
N GLU A 83 -4.21 -6.20 -22.28
CA GLU A 83 -5.58 -6.49 -21.83
C GLU A 83 -5.98 -5.62 -20.62
N PRO A 84 -6.81 -4.58 -20.82
CA PRO A 84 -7.25 -3.75 -19.72
C PRO A 84 -8.14 -4.55 -18.76
N LEU A 85 -7.80 -4.56 -17.48
CA LEU A 85 -8.61 -5.28 -16.49
C LEU A 85 -10.02 -4.66 -16.40
N PRO A 86 -11.08 -5.48 -16.34
CA PRO A 86 -12.42 -4.98 -16.06
C PRO A 86 -12.47 -4.23 -14.72
N PHE A 87 -13.31 -3.21 -14.64
CA PHE A 87 -13.43 -2.33 -13.47
C PHE A 87 -13.64 -3.12 -12.15
N ILE A 88 -14.45 -4.19 -12.19
CA ILE A 88 -14.74 -5.03 -11.02
C ILE A 88 -13.46 -5.64 -10.43
N PHE A 89 -12.52 -6.10 -11.28
CA PHE A 89 -11.28 -6.73 -10.82
C PHE A 89 -10.32 -5.69 -10.23
N LYS A 90 -10.32 -4.46 -10.75
CA LYS A 90 -9.55 -3.35 -10.15
C LYS A 90 -10.02 -3.07 -8.72
N VAL A 91 -11.34 -3.03 -8.51
CA VAL A 91 -11.93 -2.82 -7.18
C VAL A 91 -11.59 -3.98 -6.24
N ILE A 92 -11.73 -5.23 -6.71
CA ILE A 92 -11.37 -6.42 -5.93
C ILE A 92 -9.89 -6.40 -5.54
N GLY A 93 -9.00 -5.99 -6.44
CA GLY A 93 -7.57 -5.87 -6.18
C GLY A 93 -7.20 -4.83 -5.12
N ILE A 94 -8.07 -3.83 -4.86
CA ILE A 94 -7.87 -2.83 -3.81
C ILE A 94 -8.26 -3.38 -2.43
N ILE A 95 -9.20 -4.34 -2.34
CA ILE A 95 -9.73 -4.86 -1.06
C ILE A 95 -8.62 -5.28 -0.08
N PRO A 96 -7.56 -6.02 -0.50
CA PRO A 96 -6.47 -6.39 0.40
C PRO A 96 -5.69 -5.22 0.99
N THR A 97 -5.77 -4.03 0.39
CA THR A 97 -5.12 -2.79 0.87
C THR A 97 -5.97 -2.01 1.87
N LEU A 98 -7.28 -2.32 1.99
CA LEU A 98 -8.17 -1.59 2.91
C LEU A 98 -7.74 -1.69 4.38
N PRO A 99 -7.32 -2.86 4.91
CA PRO A 99 -6.83 -2.92 6.29
C PRO A 99 -5.58 -2.08 6.51
N LEU A 100 -4.66 -2.00 5.53
CA LEU A 100 -3.49 -1.11 5.58
C LEU A 100 -3.91 0.35 5.76
N TYR A 101 -4.83 0.83 4.92
CA TYR A 101 -5.32 2.21 5.00
C TYR A 101 -6.13 2.49 6.26
N TYR A 102 -6.91 1.53 6.72
CA TYR A 102 -7.64 1.66 7.98
C TYR A 102 -6.69 1.74 9.18
N GLY A 103 -5.66 0.89 9.24
CA GLY A 103 -4.64 0.96 10.29
C GLY A 103 -3.85 2.27 10.25
N LEU A 104 -3.48 2.73 9.06
CA LEU A 104 -2.79 4.00 8.87
C LEU A 104 -3.66 5.21 9.28
N TYR A 105 -4.97 5.16 9.01
CA TYR A 105 -5.91 6.17 9.48
C TYR A 105 -5.97 6.23 11.01
N GLN A 106 -6.13 5.08 11.68
CA GLN A 106 -6.13 4.99 13.15
C GLN A 106 -4.80 5.44 13.77
N TYR A 107 -3.70 5.30 13.04
CA TYR A 107 -2.39 5.78 13.49
C TYR A 107 -2.24 7.30 13.38
N ALA A 108 -2.88 7.89 12.37
CA ALA A 108 -2.75 9.29 12.03
C ALA A 108 -3.70 10.19 12.84
N PHE A 109 -4.91 9.71 13.15
CA PHE A 109 -6.01 10.46 13.76
C PHE A 109 -6.40 9.90 15.12
#